data_AF-A0A9P6Y033-F1
#
_entry.id   AF-A0A9P6Y033-F1
#
_cell.length_a   1.000
_cell.length_b   1.000
_cell.length_c   1.000
_cell.angle_alpha   90.00
_cell.angle_beta   90.00
_cell.angle_gamma   90.00
#
_symmetry.space_group_name_H-M   'P 1'
#
loop_
_entity.id
_entity.type
_entity.pdbx_description
1 polymer ?
#
loop_
_entity_poly.entity_id
_entity_poly.type
_entity_poly.pdbx_seq_one_letter_code
_entity_poly.pdbx_strand_id
1 'polypeptide(L)'
;MKLHTITAALAMAGLGFAGATAHAQGISDDVIRIGFITDMSGVYSDIDGKAGLDAIRMAIEDAGGSINGKKIEVVSADHQNKADVASARVREWFDEQKVDVIIAGTNSMAARAGSS
;
A
#
# COMPACT_ATOMS: atom_id res chain seq x y z
N MET A 1 63.33 2.06 14.23
CA MET A 1 62.28 1.61 13.30
C MET A 1 61.13 1.06 14.14
N LYS A 2 60.12 1.90 14.39
CA LYS A 2 58.74 1.78 13.89
C LYS A 2 58.02 0.49 14.35
N LEU A 3 57.39 0.52 15.54
CA LEU A 3 56.38 -0.48 15.92
C LEU A 3 55.31 0.01 16.91
N HIS A 4 54.99 1.31 16.97
CA HIS A 4 53.99 1.81 17.95
C HIS A 4 52.86 2.67 17.37
N THR A 5 52.71 2.75 16.04
CA THR A 5 51.76 3.68 15.40
C THR A 5 50.55 3.01 14.74
N ILE A 6 50.39 1.68 14.83
CA ILE A 6 49.33 0.96 14.09
C ILE A 6 48.14 0.54 14.99
N THR A 7 48.18 0.75 16.30
CA THR A 7 47.06 0.32 17.18
C THR A 7 45.95 1.35 17.35
N ALA A 8 46.06 2.56 16.77
CA ALA A 8 45.11 3.65 16.99
C ALA A 8 44.06 3.84 15.86
N ALA A 9 44.06 3.02 14.81
CA ALA A 9 43.27 3.27 13.59
C ALA A 9 42.06 2.32 13.37
N LEU A 10 41.66 1.52 14.37
CA LEU A 10 40.54 0.57 14.23
C LEU A 10 39.34 0.86 15.15
N ALA A 11 39.19 2.10 15.62
CA ALA A 11 38.07 2.50 16.49
C ALA A 11 37.07 3.48 15.85
N MET A 12 37.18 3.79 14.54
CA MET A 12 36.22 4.66 13.82
C MET A 12 35.69 3.98 12.57
N ALA A 13 34.98 2.86 12.75
CA ALA A 13 34.15 2.26 11.70
C ALA A 13 32.74 1.90 12.19
N GLY A 14 32.29 2.44 13.33
CA GLY A 14 31.13 1.90 14.05
C GLY A 14 29.95 2.85 14.32
N LEU A 15 29.91 4.07 13.79
CA LEU A 15 28.90 5.08 14.22
C LEU A 15 28.06 5.70 13.11
N GLY A 16 28.12 5.20 11.87
CA GLY A 16 27.40 5.79 10.74
C GLY A 16 26.06 5.14 10.36
N PHE A 17 25.70 3.99 10.93
CA PHE A 17 24.53 3.21 10.46
C PHE A 17 23.46 2.94 11.53
N ALA A 18 23.59 3.57 12.71
CA ALA A 18 22.54 3.54 13.72
C ALA A 18 21.62 4.74 13.53
N GLY A 19 20.47 4.55 12.89
CA GLY A 19 19.37 5.51 13.02
C GLY A 19 18.70 6.01 11.76
N ALA A 20 18.84 5.34 10.60
CA ALA A 20 17.77 5.44 9.60
C ALA A 20 16.58 4.59 10.09
N THR A 21 15.93 5.03 11.16
CA THR A 21 14.56 4.58 11.45
C THR A 21 13.74 5.07 10.29
N ALA A 22 13.38 4.16 9.38
CA ALA A 22 12.33 4.41 8.41
C ALA A 22 11.08 4.77 9.21
N HIS A 23 10.83 6.06 9.39
CA HIS A 23 9.56 6.54 9.86
C HIS A 23 8.58 6.15 8.75
N ALA A 24 7.84 5.06 8.97
CA ALA A 24 6.68 4.75 8.16
C ALA A 24 5.86 6.05 8.08
N GLN A 25 5.61 6.54 6.87
CA GLN A 25 4.61 7.58 6.66
C GLN A 25 3.35 7.06 7.35
N GLY A 26 2.94 7.72 8.43
CA GLY A 26 1.87 7.22 9.28
C GLY A 26 0.61 6.97 8.45
N ILE A 27 -0.15 5.94 8.81
CA ILE A 27 -1.51 5.72 8.28
C ILE A 27 -2.27 7.04 8.37
N SER A 28 -2.78 7.50 7.24
CA SER A 28 -3.40 8.81 7.13
C SER A 28 -4.65 8.91 8.01
N ASP A 29 -4.77 9.99 8.79
CA ASP A 29 -5.93 10.30 9.62
C ASP A 29 -6.39 9.20 10.61
N ASP A 30 -5.47 8.33 11.05
CA ASP A 30 -5.76 7.18 11.94
C ASP A 30 -6.75 6.13 11.38
N VAL A 31 -6.96 6.12 10.05
CA VAL A 31 -7.81 5.15 9.35
C VAL A 31 -6.99 4.48 8.25
N ILE A 32 -6.94 3.15 8.26
CA ILE A 32 -6.34 2.35 7.18
C ILE A 32 -7.34 2.33 6.03
N ARG A 33 -7.08 3.07 4.96
CA ARG A 33 -7.91 3.06 3.75
C ARG A 33 -7.32 2.16 2.68
N ILE A 34 -8.14 1.22 2.25
CA ILE A 34 -7.84 0.26 1.19
C ILE A 34 -8.67 0.64 -0.04
N GLY A 35 -8.00 0.94 -1.16
CA GLY A 35 -8.65 1.11 -2.45
C GLY A 35 -8.68 -0.20 -3.21
N PHE A 36 -9.86 -0.73 -3.49
CA PHE A 36 -10.05 -1.91 -4.34
C PHE A 36 -10.50 -1.53 -5.74
N ILE A 37 -9.63 -1.76 -6.73
CA ILE A 37 -9.90 -1.40 -8.12
C ILE A 37 -9.88 -2.64 -9.00
N THR A 38 -11.03 -2.95 -9.59
CA THR A 38 -11.20 -4.09 -10.52
C THR A 38 -12.34 -3.82 -11.50
N ASP A 39 -12.56 -4.76 -12.41
CA ASP A 39 -13.65 -4.77 -13.36
C ASP A 39 -14.90 -5.33 -12.67
N MET A 40 -15.91 -4.50 -12.45
CA MET A 40 -17.15 -4.94 -11.77
C MET A 40 -18.24 -5.35 -12.74
N SER A 41 -18.15 -4.90 -13.99
CA SER A 41 -19.22 -5.02 -14.97
C SER A 41 -18.78 -5.60 -16.32
N GLY A 42 -17.47 -5.68 -16.56
CA GLY A 42 -16.89 -6.18 -17.81
C GLY A 42 -16.53 -7.66 -17.77
N VAL A 43 -15.57 -8.03 -18.60
CA VAL A 43 -15.15 -9.42 -18.85
C VAL A 43 -14.51 -10.12 -17.65
N TYR A 44 -14.06 -9.38 -16.64
CA TYR A 44 -13.42 -9.96 -15.45
C TYR A 44 -14.31 -9.93 -14.20
N SER A 45 -15.57 -9.48 -14.30
CA SER A 45 -16.48 -9.33 -13.15
C SER A 45 -16.70 -10.61 -12.35
N ASP A 46 -16.71 -11.75 -13.04
CA ASP A 46 -16.95 -13.07 -12.44
C ASP A 46 -15.71 -13.63 -11.71
N ILE A 47 -14.52 -13.09 -11.98
CA ILE A 47 -13.29 -13.57 -11.35
C ILE A 47 -13.11 -12.92 -9.98
N ASP A 48 -13.17 -11.60 -9.91
CA ASP A 48 -12.91 -10.87 -8.67
C ASP A 48 -13.65 -9.53 -8.54
N GLY A 49 -14.70 -9.30 -9.33
CA GLY A 49 -15.52 -8.09 -9.29
C GLY A 49 -16.22 -7.88 -7.94
N LYS A 50 -17.55 -7.98 -7.90
CA LYS A 50 -18.30 -7.75 -6.65
C LYS A 50 -17.91 -8.75 -5.55
N ALA A 51 -17.64 -10.00 -5.94
CA ALA A 51 -17.24 -11.05 -5.01
C ALA A 51 -15.88 -10.75 -4.33
N GLY A 52 -14.93 -10.14 -5.06
CA GLY A 52 -13.65 -9.73 -4.48
C GLY A 52 -13.82 -8.63 -3.43
N LEU A 53 -14.68 -7.65 -3.71
CA LEU A 53 -15.01 -6.60 -2.73
C LEU A 53 -15.68 -7.17 -1.47
N ASP A 54 -16.62 -8.09 -1.65
CA ASP A 54 -17.29 -8.74 -0.53
C ASP A 54 -16.29 -9.60 0.27
N ALA A 55 -15.33 -10.27 -0.39
CA ALA A 55 -14.24 -10.98 0.28
C ALA A 55 -13.32 -10.07 1.11
N ILE A 56 -13.00 -8.88 0.61
CA ILE A 56 -12.23 -7.88 1.38
C ILE A 56 -13.02 -7.42 2.61
N ARG A 57 -14.33 -7.17 2.47
CA ARG A 57 -15.18 -6.81 3.61
C ARG A 57 -15.22 -7.90 4.67
N MET A 58 -15.38 -9.17 4.26
CA MET A 58 -15.32 -10.31 5.17
C MET A 58 -13.96 -10.38 5.88
N ALA A 59 -12.85 -10.17 5.16
CA ALA A 59 -11.52 -10.16 5.78
C ALA A 59 -11.33 -9.00 6.78
N ILE A 60 -11.93 -7.83 6.53
CA ILE A 60 -11.94 -6.71 7.46
C ILE A 60 -12.75 -7.06 8.72
N GLU A 61 -13.91 -7.71 8.55
CA GLU A 61 -14.74 -8.19 9.64
C GLU A 61 -14.01 -9.25 10.49
N ASP A 62 -13.34 -10.21 9.86
CA ASP A 62 -12.53 -11.24 10.52
C ASP A 62 -11.35 -10.63 11.30
N ALA A 63 -10.79 -9.52 10.81
CA ALA A 63 -9.77 -8.74 11.52
C ALA A 63 -10.33 -7.90 12.68
N GLY A 64 -11.65 -7.91 12.92
CA GLY A 64 -12.32 -7.13 13.96
C GLY A 64 -12.54 -5.66 13.58
N GLY A 65 -12.47 -5.31 12.30
CA GLY A 65 -12.73 -3.96 11.76
C GLY A 65 -11.64 -2.92 12.06
N SER A 66 -10.61 -3.28 12.83
CA SER A 66 -9.52 -2.38 13.18
C SER A 66 -8.23 -3.15 13.48
N ILE A 67 -7.08 -2.54 13.19
CA ILE A 67 -5.76 -3.07 13.52
C ILE A 67 -5.00 -2.00 14.30
N ASN A 68 -4.43 -2.35 15.45
CA ASN A 68 -3.68 -1.43 16.31
C ASN A 68 -4.46 -0.14 16.66
N GLY A 69 -5.77 -0.26 16.88
CA GLY A 69 -6.65 0.87 17.23
C GLY A 69 -7.04 1.77 16.03
N LYS A 70 -6.62 1.43 14.82
CA LYS A 70 -6.98 2.16 13.59
C LYS A 70 -8.07 1.42 12.83
N LYS A 71 -9.14 2.14 12.48
CA LYS A 71 -10.26 1.58 11.71
C LYS A 71 -9.80 1.20 10.30
N ILE A 72 -10.31 0.11 9.75
CA ILE A 72 -10.09 -0.24 8.34
C ILE A 72 -11.32 0.15 7.52
N GLU A 73 -11.09 0.86 6.42
CA GLU A 73 -12.12 1.24 5.45
C GLU A 73 -11.71 0.77 4.05
N VAL A 74 -12.69 0.30 3.28
CA VAL A 74 -12.49 -0.06 1.88
C VAL A 74 -13.31 0.87 0.98
N VAL A 75 -12.64 1.49 0.02
CA VAL A 75 -13.26 2.19 -1.12
C VAL A 75 -13.08 1.34 -2.36
N SER A 76 -14.03 1.39 -3.30
CA SER A 76 -13.98 0.56 -4.50
C SER A 76 -14.43 1.31 -5.74
N ALA A 77 -13.83 1.01 -6.89
CA ALA A 77 -14.24 1.56 -8.18
C ALA A 77 -14.22 0.50 -9.27
N ASP A 78 -15.22 0.58 -10.16
CA ASP A 78 -15.25 -0.16 -11.42
C ASP A 78 -14.48 0.61 -12.49
N HIS A 79 -13.36 0.07 -12.95
CA HIS A 79 -12.59 0.68 -14.03
C HIS A 79 -13.07 0.26 -15.43
N GLN A 80 -14.05 -0.65 -15.55
CA GLN A 80 -14.66 -1.06 -16.84
C GLN A 80 -13.66 -1.61 -17.86
N ASN A 81 -12.65 -2.34 -17.40
CA ASN A 81 -11.49 -2.76 -18.19
C ASN A 81 -10.75 -1.64 -18.98
N LYS A 82 -10.78 -0.39 -18.49
CA LYS A 82 -10.16 0.79 -19.10
C LYS A 82 -9.03 1.38 -18.24
N ALA A 83 -7.88 1.64 -18.86
CA ALA A 83 -6.63 1.96 -18.16
C ALA A 83 -6.62 3.38 -17.60
N ASP A 84 -7.18 4.29 -18.39
CA ASP A 84 -7.38 5.69 -18.07
C ASP A 84 -8.35 5.85 -16.89
N VAL A 85 -9.45 5.09 -16.87
CA VAL A 85 -10.40 5.09 -15.75
C VAL A 85 -9.72 4.58 -14.48
N ALA A 86 -8.95 3.49 -14.57
CA ALA A 86 -8.21 2.97 -13.41
C ALA A 86 -7.23 4.02 -12.85
N SER A 87 -6.43 4.62 -13.73
CA SER A 87 -5.43 5.63 -13.36
C SER A 87 -6.05 6.89 -12.76
N ALA A 88 -7.18 7.35 -13.31
CA ALA A 88 -7.89 8.52 -12.79
C ALA A 88 -8.41 8.27 -11.37
N ARG A 89 -9.03 7.10 -11.12
CA ARG A 89 -9.55 6.75 -9.79
C ARG A 89 -8.46 6.57 -8.75
N VAL A 90 -7.35 5.92 -9.10
CA VAL A 90 -6.23 5.77 -8.17
C VAL A 90 -5.62 7.12 -7.79
N ARG A 91 -5.48 8.05 -8.74
CA ARG A 91 -5.00 9.41 -8.41
C ARG A 91 -5.95 10.15 -7.50
N GLU A 92 -7.25 10.14 -7.80
CA GLU A 92 -8.29 10.71 -6.94
C GLU A 92 -8.22 10.13 -5.51
N TRP A 93 -7.97 8.82 -5.40
CA TRP A 93 -7.86 8.15 -4.11
C TRP A 93 -6.63 8.56 -3.29
N PHE A 94 -5.48 8.78 -3.94
CA PHE A 94 -4.31 9.29 -3.26
C PHE A 94 -4.46 10.77 -2.89
N ASP A 95 -4.95 11.58 -3.82
CA ASP A 95 -5.01 13.04 -3.67
C ASP A 95 -6.12 13.50 -2.72
N GLU A 96 -7.31 12.88 -2.80
CA GLU A 96 -8.50 13.35 -2.09
C GLU A 96 -8.94 12.40 -0.97
N GLN A 97 -8.85 11.09 -1.19
CA GLN A 97 -9.38 10.10 -0.25
C GLN A 97 -8.32 9.51 0.68
N LYS A 98 -7.05 9.89 0.52
CA LYS A 98 -5.91 9.44 1.32
C LYS A 98 -5.89 7.92 1.49
N VAL A 99 -6.02 7.20 0.39
CA VAL A 99 -5.89 5.74 0.40
C VAL A 99 -4.44 5.35 0.70
N ASP A 100 -4.24 4.46 1.65
CA ASP A 100 -2.90 4.02 2.06
C ASP A 100 -2.42 2.81 1.24
N VAL A 101 -3.35 1.96 0.77
CA VAL A 101 -3.03 0.74 0.01
C VAL A 101 -4.00 0.55 -1.14
N ILE A 102 -3.47 0.20 -2.32
CA ILE A 102 -4.25 -0.22 -3.48
C ILE A 102 -4.19 -1.73 -3.62
N ILE A 103 -5.36 -2.37 -3.68
CA ILE A 103 -5.53 -3.75 -4.14
C ILE A 103 -6.09 -3.67 -5.55
N ALA A 104 -5.27 -4.04 -6.52
CA ALA A 104 -5.73 -4.24 -7.88
C ALA A 104 -6.15 -5.70 -8.06
N GLY A 105 -7.27 -5.90 -8.74
CA GLY A 105 -7.77 -7.21 -9.07
C GLY A 105 -6.93 -7.95 -10.13
N THR A 106 -7.59 -8.78 -10.92
CA THR A 106 -6.98 -9.73 -11.87
C THR A 106 -6.31 -9.09 -13.08
N ASN A 107 -6.41 -7.77 -13.25
CA ASN A 107 -5.89 -7.07 -14.41
C ASN A 107 -4.62 -6.24 -14.11
N SER A 108 -3.56 -6.54 -14.84
CA SER A 108 -2.23 -5.92 -14.65
C SER A 108 -2.20 -4.40 -14.90
N MET A 109 -3.15 -3.88 -15.67
CA MET A 109 -3.30 -2.44 -15.91
C MET A 109 -3.69 -1.66 -14.64
N ALA A 110 -4.59 -2.19 -13.82
CA ALA A 110 -4.99 -1.55 -12.58
C ALA A 110 -3.86 -1.63 -11.54
N ALA A 111 -3.11 -2.73 -11.52
CA ALA A 111 -1.93 -2.86 -10.68
C ALA A 111 -0.86 -1.79 -11.01
N ARG A 112 -0.65 -1.49 -12.29
CA ARG A 112 0.27 -0.42 -12.71
C ARG A 112 -0.20 0.97 -12.31
N ALA A 113 -1.51 1.21 -12.25
CA ALA A 113 -2.05 2.49 -11.80
C ALA A 113 -1.75 2.74 -10.31
N GLY A 114 -1.73 1.69 -9.49
CA GLY A 114 -1.40 1.77 -8.06
C GLY A 114 0.09 1.86 -7.72
N SER A 115 0.99 1.65 -8.70
CA SER A 115 2.44 1.58 -8.48
C SER A 115 3.20 2.88 -8.76
N SER A 116 2.50 3.95 -9.16
CA SER A 116 3.08 5.25 -9.49
C SER A 116 2.85 6.28 -8.39
#